data_AF-A0A2A2ZAW4-F1
#
_entry.id   AF-A0A2A2ZAW4-F1
#
_cell.length_a   1.000
_cell.length_b   1.000
_cell.length_c   1.000
_cell.angle_alpha   90.00
_cell.angle_beta   90.00
_cell.angle_gamma   90.00
#
_symmetry.space_group_name_H-M   'P 1'
#
loop_
_entity.id
_entity.type
_entity.pdbx_description
1 polymer ?
#
loop_
_entity_poly.entity_id
_entity_poly.type
_entity_poly.pdbx_seq_one_letter_code
_entity_poly.pdbx_strand_id
1 'polypeptide(L)'
;MTNPNDTDAELTALYEKYATHIRPLITQTDDHTWRAQYPGVHWHVTADSEQAAADAISTEALRRLDAGEPDAEPPHDLLIRHLAHPIPGVYALDRELFLHLRTHAGHAETQKAFEEAERRRAAGKSYTMADYLAEHPASKQS
;
A
#
# COMPACT_ATOMS: atom_id res chain seq x y z
N MET A 1 -17.80 -9.20 -21.19
CA MET A 1 -17.65 -10.08 -20.01
C MET A 1 -16.17 -10.38 -19.91
N THR A 2 -15.46 -9.77 -18.97
CA THR A 2 -14.03 -10.02 -18.74
C THR A 2 -13.88 -11.43 -18.19
N ASN A 3 -13.06 -12.26 -18.83
CA ASN A 3 -12.85 -13.62 -18.36
C ASN A 3 -12.05 -13.55 -17.05
N PRO A 4 -12.40 -14.30 -15.98
CA PRO A 4 -11.66 -14.25 -14.72
C PRO A 4 -10.16 -14.56 -14.91
N ASN A 5 -9.82 -15.45 -15.84
CA ASN A 5 -8.43 -15.76 -16.21
C ASN A 5 -7.65 -14.55 -16.77
N ASP A 6 -8.32 -13.61 -17.44
CA ASP A 6 -7.66 -12.41 -17.98
C ASP A 6 -7.32 -11.43 -16.87
N THR A 7 -8.16 -11.37 -15.82
CA THR A 7 -7.94 -10.50 -14.65
C THR A 7 -6.78 -11.02 -13.80
N ASP A 8 -6.66 -12.34 -13.63
CA ASP A 8 -5.55 -12.95 -12.88
C ASP A 8 -4.20 -12.76 -13.61
N ALA A 9 -4.18 -12.88 -14.94
CA ALA A 9 -2.99 -12.63 -15.74
C ALA A 9 -2.57 -11.15 -15.70
N GLU A 10 -3.53 -10.23 -15.78
CA GLU A 10 -3.29 -8.79 -15.62
C GLU A 10 -2.74 -8.47 -14.23
N LEU A 11 -3.35 -9.01 -13.16
CA LEU A 11 -2.88 -8.84 -11.79
C LEU A 11 -1.46 -9.36 -11.61
N THR A 12 -1.16 -10.54 -12.15
CA THR A 12 0.19 -11.13 -12.10
C THR A 12 1.20 -10.18 -12.74
N ALA A 13 0.92 -9.67 -13.94
CA ALA A 13 1.79 -8.72 -14.62
C ALA A 13 1.96 -7.40 -13.84
N LEU A 14 0.91 -6.94 -13.14
CA LEU A 14 0.99 -5.76 -12.29
C LEU A 14 1.84 -6.00 -11.03
N TYR A 15 1.75 -7.15 -10.40
CA TYR A 15 2.61 -7.51 -9.25
C TYR A 15 4.07 -7.76 -9.64
N GLU A 16 4.35 -8.10 -10.90
CA GLU A 16 5.71 -8.12 -11.45
C GLU A 16 6.26 -6.70 -11.66
N LYS A 17 5.39 -5.71 -11.90
CA LYS A 17 5.78 -4.33 -12.13
C LYS A 17 5.81 -3.48 -10.86
N TYR A 18 4.90 -3.73 -9.93
CA TYR A 18 4.72 -2.92 -8.73
C TYR A 18 4.86 -3.75 -7.47
N ALA A 19 5.62 -3.21 -6.51
CA ALA A 19 5.47 -3.58 -5.12
C ALA A 19 4.25 -2.85 -4.54
N THR A 20 3.44 -3.54 -3.75
CA THR A 20 2.25 -2.98 -3.11
C THR A 20 2.43 -2.88 -1.60
N HIS A 21 2.02 -1.75 -1.04
CA HIS A 21 1.91 -1.58 0.40
C HIS A 21 0.51 -1.07 0.75
N ILE A 22 -0.14 -1.71 1.72
CA ILE A 22 -1.49 -1.37 2.15
C ILE A 22 -1.43 -0.96 3.61
N ARG A 23 -1.92 0.25 3.91
CA ARG A 23 -2.00 0.82 5.25
C ARG A 23 -3.46 0.97 5.66
N PRO A 24 -3.80 0.77 6.94
CA PRO A 24 -5.13 1.10 7.43
C PRO A 24 -5.36 2.61 7.32
N LEU A 25 -6.60 2.98 7.00
CA LEU A 25 -7.10 4.33 7.12
C LEU A 25 -7.52 4.54 8.56
N ILE A 26 -6.91 5.52 9.21
CA ILE A 26 -7.19 5.86 10.60
C ILE A 26 -7.74 7.29 10.62
N THR A 27 -8.95 7.44 11.15
CA THR A 27 -9.69 8.71 11.14
C THR A 27 -10.37 8.91 12.47
N GLN A 28 -10.32 10.13 13.01
CA GLN A 28 -11.10 10.49 14.18
C GLN A 28 -12.57 10.69 13.78
N THR A 29 -13.49 10.14 14.57
CA THR A 29 -14.94 10.23 14.40
C THR A 29 -15.52 11.40 15.21
N ASP A 30 -16.77 11.75 14.94
CA ASP A 30 -17.46 12.88 15.59
C ASP A 30 -17.61 12.73 17.11
N ASP A 31 -17.59 11.49 17.62
CA ASP A 31 -17.64 11.15 19.05
C ASP A 31 -16.26 11.13 19.72
N HIS A 32 -15.24 11.68 19.05
CA HIS A 32 -13.84 11.72 19.49
C HIS A 32 -13.14 10.35 19.60
N THR A 33 -13.76 9.28 19.11
CA THR A 33 -13.08 7.98 18.98
C THR A 33 -12.26 7.92 17.69
N TRP A 34 -11.40 6.92 17.59
CA TRP A 34 -10.54 6.68 16.43
C TRP A 34 -10.97 5.41 15.75
N ARG A 35 -11.38 5.52 14.48
CA ARG A 35 -11.73 4.39 13.63
C ARG A 35 -10.56 4.03 12.74
N ALA A 36 -10.22 2.74 12.69
CA ALA A 36 -9.25 2.19 11.76
C ALA A 36 -9.90 1.16 10.83
N GLN A 37 -9.53 1.15 9.55
CA GLN A 37 -10.06 0.23 8.54
C GLN A 37 -9.06 0.01 7.39
N TYR A 38 -8.87 -1.24 6.95
CA TYR A 38 -8.11 -1.51 5.72
C TYR A 38 -8.92 -1.14 4.46
N PRO A 39 -8.27 -0.64 3.40
CA PRO A 39 -8.95 -0.37 2.14
C PRO A 39 -9.59 -1.65 1.55
N GLY A 40 -10.87 -1.56 1.21
CA GLY A 40 -11.60 -2.64 0.54
C GLY A 40 -12.19 -3.73 1.44
N VAL A 41 -11.93 -3.72 2.76
CA VAL A 41 -12.60 -4.63 3.71
C VAL A 41 -13.84 -3.97 4.33
N HIS A 42 -14.83 -4.76 4.76
CA HIS A 42 -16.08 -4.25 5.31
C HIS A 42 -16.05 -3.99 6.83
N TRP A 43 -15.12 -4.63 7.53
CA TRP A 43 -14.96 -4.49 8.98
C TRP A 43 -14.01 -3.34 9.33
N HIS A 44 -14.13 -2.87 10.57
CA HIS A 44 -13.30 -1.82 11.15
C HIS A 44 -13.20 -2.04 12.65
N VAL A 45 -12.27 -1.32 13.28
CA VAL A 45 -12.15 -1.24 14.75
C VAL A 45 -12.25 0.21 15.20
N THR A 46 -12.59 0.41 16.47
CA THR A 46 -12.61 1.72 17.12
C THR A 46 -11.80 1.69 18.42
N ALA A 47 -11.14 2.79 18.75
CA ALA A 47 -10.40 2.93 20.01
C ALA A 47 -10.35 4.39 20.48
N ASP A 48 -9.90 4.63 21.71
CA ASP A 48 -9.86 5.97 22.32
C ASP A 48 -8.68 6.82 21.85
N SER A 49 -7.73 6.25 21.09
CA SER A 49 -6.59 6.97 20.52
C SER A 49 -6.20 6.41 19.16
N GLU A 50 -5.52 7.23 18.35
CA GLU A 50 -5.03 6.85 17.02
C GLU A 50 -4.14 5.60 17.10
N GLN A 51 -3.18 5.60 18.04
CA GLN A 51 -2.26 4.47 18.24
C GLN A 51 -3.02 3.20 18.66
N ALA A 52 -3.97 3.31 19.58
CA ALA A 52 -4.77 2.15 19.99
C ALA A 52 -5.60 1.60 18.83
N ALA A 53 -6.11 2.45 17.93
CA ALA A 53 -6.82 2.01 16.73
C ALA A 53 -5.87 1.30 15.74
N ALA A 54 -4.64 1.80 15.58
CA ALA A 54 -3.60 1.19 14.76
C ALA A 54 -3.18 -0.21 15.27
N ASP A 55 -3.04 -0.35 16.59
CA ASP A 55 -2.70 -1.64 17.22
C ASP A 55 -3.89 -2.62 17.13
N ALA A 56 -5.11 -2.13 17.37
CA ALA A 56 -6.32 -2.93 17.30
C ALA A 56 -6.61 -3.46 15.89
N ILE A 57 -6.42 -2.65 14.84
CA ILE A 57 -6.70 -3.09 13.46
C ILE A 57 -5.71 -4.18 13.03
N SER A 58 -4.45 -4.06 13.44
CA SER A 58 -3.42 -5.06 13.16
C SER A 58 -3.71 -6.38 13.88
N THR A 59 -4.16 -6.29 15.14
CA THR A 59 -4.56 -7.45 15.95
C THR A 59 -5.77 -8.16 15.35
N GLU A 60 -6.81 -7.41 14.96
CA GLU A 60 -8.01 -7.98 14.36
C GLU A 60 -7.74 -8.60 12.99
N ALA A 61 -6.87 -7.99 12.17
CA ALA A 61 -6.45 -8.59 10.90
C ALA A 61 -5.81 -9.97 11.09
N LEU A 62 -4.86 -10.08 12.03
CA LEU A 62 -4.21 -11.36 12.35
C LEU A 62 -5.23 -12.38 12.87
N ARG A 63 -6.12 -11.98 13.76
CA ARG A 63 -7.18 -12.87 14.28
C ARG A 63 -8.07 -13.42 13.16
N ARG A 64 -8.49 -12.56 12.22
CA ARG A 64 -9.32 -12.96 11.07
C ARG A 64 -8.57 -13.90 10.13
N LEU A 65 -7.30 -13.63 9.89
CA LEU A 65 -6.43 -14.47 9.06
C LEU A 65 -6.28 -15.87 9.68
N ASP A 66 -6.01 -15.94 10.99
CA ASP A 66 -5.90 -17.20 11.73
C ASP A 66 -7.22 -17.99 11.76
N ALA A 67 -8.35 -17.28 11.76
CA ALA A 67 -9.69 -17.87 11.70
C ALA A 67 -10.12 -18.30 10.28
N GLY A 68 -9.35 -17.95 9.24
CA GLY A 68 -9.69 -18.21 7.85
C GLY A 68 -10.94 -17.46 7.38
N GLU A 69 -11.21 -16.27 7.94
CA GLU A 69 -12.35 -15.46 7.53
C GLU A 69 -12.17 -14.98 6.08
N PRO A 70 -13.22 -15.05 5.24
CA PRO A 70 -13.11 -14.75 3.80
C PRO A 70 -12.82 -13.27 3.50
N ASP A 71 -12.95 -12.38 4.49
CA ASP A 71 -12.67 -10.94 4.39
C ASP A 71 -11.48 -10.51 5.27
N ALA A 72 -10.63 -11.46 5.67
CA ALA A 72 -9.44 -11.21 6.48
C ALA A 72 -8.38 -10.35 5.74
N GLU A 73 -8.32 -10.48 4.41
CA GLU A 73 -7.36 -9.78 3.57
C GLU A 73 -8.05 -8.77 2.65
N PRO A 74 -7.34 -7.70 2.26
CA PRO A 74 -7.82 -6.79 1.23
C PRO A 74 -8.12 -7.52 -0.09
N PRO A 75 -9.09 -7.06 -0.89
CA PRO A 75 -9.46 -7.71 -2.15
C PRO A 75 -8.27 -7.91 -3.10
N HIS A 76 -8.21 -9.06 -3.78
CA HIS A 76 -7.09 -9.40 -4.67
C HIS A 76 -6.92 -8.41 -5.83
N ASP A 77 -8.02 -7.80 -6.29
CA ASP A 77 -8.06 -6.84 -7.39
C ASP A 77 -7.79 -5.38 -6.96
N LEU A 78 -7.45 -5.15 -5.69
CA LEU A 78 -7.28 -3.80 -5.12
C LEU A 78 -6.22 -2.98 -5.85
N LEU A 79 -5.14 -3.62 -6.33
CA LEU A 79 -4.10 -2.96 -7.11
C LEU A 79 -4.64 -2.42 -8.45
N ILE A 80 -5.41 -3.21 -9.20
CA ILE A 80 -6.03 -2.75 -10.46
C ILE A 80 -6.91 -1.54 -10.19
N ARG A 81 -7.78 -1.64 -9.17
CA ARG A 81 -8.70 -0.56 -8.81
C ARG A 81 -7.93 0.71 -8.43
N HIS A 82 -6.86 0.58 -7.64
CA HIS A 82 -6.03 1.69 -7.21
C HIS A 82 -5.27 2.36 -8.38
N LEU A 83 -4.75 1.58 -9.33
CA LEU A 83 -4.07 2.14 -10.51
C LEU A 83 -5.03 2.86 -11.46
N ALA A 84 -6.30 2.44 -11.51
CA ALA A 84 -7.33 3.13 -12.27
C ALA A 84 -7.86 4.39 -11.55
N HIS A 85 -8.10 4.29 -10.24
CA HIS A 85 -8.59 5.36 -9.40
C HIS A 85 -7.87 5.30 -8.04
N PRO A 86 -7.11 6.33 -7.64
CA PRO A 86 -6.35 6.31 -6.39
C PRO A 86 -7.24 5.98 -5.18
N ILE A 87 -6.91 4.89 -4.51
CA ILE A 87 -7.57 4.44 -3.26
C ILE A 87 -6.69 4.87 -2.07
N PRO A 88 -7.20 5.68 -1.13
CA PRO A 88 -6.49 6.02 0.09
C PRO A 88 -6.05 4.77 0.86
N GLY A 89 -4.82 4.77 1.36
CA GLY A 89 -4.25 3.64 2.10
C GLY A 89 -3.63 2.55 1.22
N VAL A 90 -3.79 2.61 -0.10
CA VAL A 90 -3.10 1.71 -1.05
C VAL A 90 -1.95 2.47 -1.70
N TYR A 91 -0.79 1.84 -1.76
CA TYR A 91 0.42 2.41 -2.34
C TYR A 91 1.03 1.42 -3.32
N ALA A 92 1.45 1.91 -4.48
CA ALA A 92 2.14 1.15 -5.51
C ALA A 92 3.47 1.84 -5.87
N LEU A 93 4.57 1.10 -5.69
CA LEU A 93 5.92 1.54 -6.03
C LEU A 93 6.48 0.64 -7.13
N ASP A 94 7.28 1.20 -8.04
CA ASP A 94 8.03 0.42 -9.02
C ASP A 94 8.82 -0.71 -8.31
N ARG A 95 8.68 -1.95 -8.80
CA ARG A 95 9.21 -3.13 -8.11
C ARG A 95 10.74 -3.11 -8.04
N GLU A 96 11.41 -2.67 -9.10
CA GLU A 96 12.87 -2.58 -9.12
C GLU A 96 13.36 -1.55 -8.10
N LEU A 97 12.70 -0.38 -8.04
CA LEU A 97 12.97 0.63 -7.03
C LEU A 97 12.74 0.10 -5.60
N PHE A 98 11.63 -0.60 -5.36
CA PHE A 98 11.36 -1.22 -4.06
C PHE A 98 12.49 -2.17 -3.63
N LEU A 99 12.91 -3.08 -4.52
CA LEU A 99 13.98 -4.03 -4.24
C LEU A 99 15.33 -3.33 -3.99
N HIS A 100 15.61 -2.27 -4.73
CA HIS A 100 16.78 -1.43 -4.51
C HIS A 100 16.75 -0.78 -3.12
N LEU A 101 15.67 -0.09 -2.76
CA LEU A 101 15.55 0.60 -1.47
C LEU A 101 15.58 -0.37 -0.29
N ARG A 102 14.93 -1.53 -0.42
CA ARG A 102 14.97 -2.56 0.62
C ARG A 102 16.39 -3.08 0.87
N THR A 103 17.20 -3.14 -0.17
CA THR A 103 18.60 -3.59 -0.09
C THR A 103 19.54 -2.49 0.43
N HIS A 104 19.31 -1.23 0.08
CA HIS A 104 20.32 -0.17 0.23
C HIS A 104 19.94 0.99 1.15
N ALA A 105 18.67 1.24 1.42
CA ALA A 105 18.19 2.45 2.11
C ALA A 105 17.34 2.16 3.36
N GLY A 106 16.80 0.94 3.46
CA GLY A 106 16.01 0.50 4.62
C GLY A 106 14.56 0.97 4.60
N HIS A 107 13.86 0.71 5.71
CA HIS A 107 12.39 0.82 5.76
C HIS A 107 11.88 2.26 5.62
N ALA A 108 12.50 3.23 6.30
CA ALA A 108 12.04 4.63 6.29
C ALA A 108 12.11 5.25 4.88
N GLU A 109 13.20 5.03 4.15
CA GLU A 109 13.33 5.52 2.77
C GLU A 109 12.39 4.78 1.81
N THR A 110 12.19 3.48 2.01
CA THR A 110 11.19 2.71 1.25
C THR A 110 9.79 3.30 1.43
N GLN A 111 9.43 3.68 2.65
CA GLN A 111 8.14 4.29 2.95
C GLN A 111 7.97 5.65 2.28
N LYS A 112 9.00 6.51 2.32
CA LYS A 112 9.00 7.80 1.60
C LYS A 112 8.84 7.59 0.10
N ALA A 113 9.46 6.57 -0.47
CA ALA A 113 9.36 6.29 -1.90
C ALA A 113 7.95 5.86 -2.32
N PHE A 114 7.24 5.08 -1.50
CA PHE A 114 5.83 4.79 -1.73
C PHE A 114 4.98 6.07 -1.76
N GLU A 115 5.17 6.96 -0.80
CA GLU A 115 4.42 8.22 -0.71
C GLU A 115 4.73 9.15 -1.90
N GLU A 116 6.00 9.20 -2.31
CA GLU A 116 6.44 9.96 -3.48
C GLU A 116 5.88 9.39 -4.79
N ALA A 117 5.82 8.06 -4.93
CA ALA A 117 5.20 7.40 -6.07
C ALA A 117 3.72 7.79 -6.20
N GLU A 118 2.96 7.76 -5.11
CA GLU A 118 1.55 8.18 -5.11
C GLU A 118 1.38 9.66 -5.46
N ARG A 119 2.22 10.52 -4.86
CA ARG A 119 2.20 11.96 -5.14
C ARG A 119 2.47 12.24 -6.63
N ARG A 120 3.44 11.56 -7.24
CA ARG A 120 3.76 11.69 -8.66
C ARG A 120 2.66 11.13 -9.55
N ARG A 121 2.09 9.97 -9.20
CA ARG A 121 0.98 9.36 -9.92
C ARG A 121 -0.24 10.27 -9.95
N ALA A 122 -0.59 10.91 -8.84
CA ALA A 122 -1.66 11.90 -8.78
C ALA A 122 -1.41 13.12 -9.70
N ALA A 123 -0.15 13.42 -9.99
CA ALA A 123 0.27 14.45 -10.95
C ALA A 123 0.52 13.92 -12.38
N GLY A 124 0.17 12.66 -12.67
CA GLY A 124 0.39 12.03 -13.98
C GLY A 124 1.86 11.71 -14.29
N LYS A 125 2.73 11.63 -13.28
CA LYS A 125 4.17 11.35 -13.43
C LYS A 125 4.53 9.96 -12.90
N SER A 126 5.57 9.35 -13.47
CA SER A 126 6.14 8.10 -12.98
C SER A 126 7.14 8.32 -11.83
N TYR A 127 7.39 7.25 -11.09
CA TYR A 127 8.52 7.15 -10.16
C TYR A 127 9.14 5.76 -10.25
N THR A 128 10.11 5.63 -11.15
CA THR A 128 10.83 4.39 -11.43
C THR A 128 12.20 4.37 -10.74
N MET A 129 12.87 3.21 -10.74
CA MET A 129 14.26 3.12 -10.27
C MET A 129 15.19 4.10 -11.01
N ALA A 130 15.01 4.27 -12.32
CA ALA A 130 15.80 5.20 -13.11
C ALA A 130 15.59 6.66 -12.66
N ASP A 131 14.34 7.06 -12.40
CA ASP A 131 14.00 8.40 -11.89
C ASP A 131 14.67 8.64 -10.53
N TYR A 132 14.56 7.66 -9.62
CA TYR A 132 15.17 7.74 -8.29
C TYR A 132 16.69 7.91 -8.35
N LEU A 133 17.39 7.09 -9.16
CA LEU A 133 18.85 7.15 -9.28
C LEU A 133 19.34 8.44 -9.96
N ALA A 134 18.56 9.01 -10.87
CA ALA A 134 18.88 10.30 -11.49
C ALA A 134 18.82 11.45 -10.46
N GLU A 135 17.89 11.37 -9.51
CA GLU A 135 17.68 12.37 -8.46
C GLU A 135 18.58 12.18 -7.23
N HIS A 136 19.00 10.93 -6.99
CA HIS A 136 19.87 10.53 -5.87
C HIS A 136 21.15 9.89 -6.41
N PRO A 137 21.98 10.64 -7.16
CA PRO A 137 23.25 10.10 -7.63
C PRO A 137 24.06 9.71 -6.41
N ALA A 138 24.55 8.47 -6.38
CA ALA A 138 25.45 8.01 -5.33
C ALA A 138 26.59 9.03 -5.22
N SER A 139 26.66 9.73 -4.08
CA SER A 139 27.80 10.59 -3.77
C SER A 139 29.04 9.76 -4.01
N LYS A 140 29.83 10.13 -5.04
CA LYS A 140 31.14 9.53 -5.26
C LYS A 140 31.92 9.73 -3.97
N GLN A 141 32.02 8.70 -3.14
CA GLN A 141 32.98 8.66 -2.05
C GLN A 141 34.35 8.81 -2.74
N SER A 142 34.93 9.98 -2.56
CA SER A 142 36.30 10.30 -2.97
C SER A 142 37.28 9.68 -2.00
#